data_AF-A0A8S0G2R2-F1
#
_entry.id   AF-A0A8S0G2R2-F1
#
_cell.length_a   1.000
_cell.length_b   1.000
_cell.length_c   1.000
_cell.angle_alpha   90.00
_cell.angle_beta   90.00
_cell.angle_gamma   90.00
#
_symmetry.space_group_name_H-M   'P 1'
#
loop_
_entity.id
_entity.type
_entity.pdbx_description
1 polymer ?
#
loop_
_entity_poly.entity_id
_entity_poly.type
_entity_poly.pdbx_seq_one_letter_code
_entity_poly.pdbx_strand_id
1 'polypeptide(L)'
;MSYEIAATGLNAVNEQLDGISNNIANAGTVGYKSMTTQFSAMYAGSQAMGVSVAGTAQSISRGGSLVSTGNARVLDLAINDDGFFVTCDSAGNISYTRAGSFETDKNGYIVNASGAYLQGYPVDDTGTLQTGTVTDIQIKTGNIPAQASSSLTFTANFDASDAAIDRTTVPFDATNSSSYTDSYTTTVYDSLGNEHSVCQYFTKTSDNTWEVQYTFDGQQQTGVPATTLTFDPNTGKLRPRQPRRRPLSFRPTPPHPSI
;
A
#
# COMPACT_ATOMS: atom_id res chain seq x y z
N MET A 1 -46.65 4.63 51.37
CA MET A 1 -47.40 4.57 50.09
C MET A 1 -47.14 5.79 49.20
N SER A 2 -47.77 6.98 49.38
CA SER A 2 -47.58 8.11 48.44
C SER A 2 -46.17 8.75 48.49
N TYR A 3 -45.58 8.83 49.68
CA TYR A 3 -44.22 9.35 49.86
C TYR A 3 -43.14 8.48 49.19
N GLU A 4 -43.27 7.15 49.28
CA GLU A 4 -42.34 6.20 48.66
C GLU A 4 -42.40 6.26 47.14
N ILE A 5 -43.62 6.36 46.58
CA ILE A 5 -43.82 6.59 45.15
C ILE A 5 -43.15 7.89 44.70
N ALA A 6 -43.34 8.98 45.44
CA ALA A 6 -42.70 10.27 45.14
C ALA A 6 -41.16 10.20 45.28
N ALA A 7 -40.65 9.47 46.28
CA ALA A 7 -39.22 9.27 46.48
C ALA A 7 -38.58 8.46 45.34
N THR A 8 -39.25 7.42 44.84
CA THR A 8 -38.77 6.67 43.67
C THR A 8 -38.71 7.54 42.41
N GLY A 9 -39.68 8.43 42.22
CA GLY A 9 -39.67 9.42 41.14
C GLY A 9 -38.51 10.41 41.24
N LEU A 10 -38.24 10.93 42.43
CA LEU A 10 -37.12 11.86 42.65
C LEU A 10 -35.77 11.20 42.38
N ASN A 11 -35.58 9.95 42.84
CA ASN A 11 -34.36 9.20 42.59
C ASN A 11 -34.16 8.91 41.10
N ALA A 12 -35.22 8.51 40.40
CA ALA A 12 -35.18 8.29 38.96
C ALA A 12 -34.82 9.57 38.17
N VAL A 13 -35.32 10.73 38.58
CA VAL A 13 -34.96 12.02 37.99
C VAL A 13 -33.48 12.37 38.26
N ASN A 14 -32.96 12.10 39.46
CA ASN A 14 -31.54 12.32 39.75
C ASN A 14 -30.63 11.50 38.82
N GLU A 15 -30.93 10.20 38.64
CA GLU A 15 -30.16 9.36 37.71
C GLU A 15 -30.28 9.82 36.25
N GLN A 16 -31.42 10.40 35.86
CA GLN A 16 -31.58 11.02 34.54
C GLN A 16 -30.72 12.27 34.40
N LEU A 17 -30.68 13.12 35.42
CA LEU A 17 -29.86 14.33 35.45
C LEU A 17 -28.37 13.99 35.39
N ASP A 18 -27.95 12.91 36.04
CA ASP A 18 -26.57 12.41 35.94
C ASP A 18 -26.24 11.97 34.50
N GLY A 19 -27.16 11.25 33.84
CA GLY A 19 -26.99 10.87 32.44
C GLY A 19 -26.92 12.07 31.49
N ILE A 20 -27.77 13.08 31.68
CA ILE A 20 -27.75 14.34 30.92
C ILE A 20 -26.45 15.10 31.17
N SER A 21 -26.02 15.21 32.44
CA SER A 21 -24.79 15.91 32.82
C SER A 21 -23.56 15.24 32.20
N ASN A 22 -23.50 13.90 32.20
CA ASN A 22 -22.44 13.15 31.54
C ASN A 22 -22.41 13.37 30.02
N ASN A 23 -23.57 13.43 29.37
CA ASN A 23 -23.66 13.73 27.94
C ASN A 23 -23.15 15.15 27.63
N ILE A 24 -23.51 16.15 28.44
CA ILE A 24 -23.09 17.53 28.26
C ILE A 24 -21.57 17.65 28.47
N ALA A 25 -21.05 17.04 29.54
CA ALA A 25 -19.61 17.07 29.84
C ALA A 25 -18.75 16.45 28.73
N ASN A 26 -19.28 15.43 28.04
CA ASN A 26 -18.56 14.70 26.99
C ASN A 26 -18.97 15.10 25.56
N ALA A 27 -19.75 16.16 25.38
CA ALA A 27 -20.25 16.57 24.06
C ALA A 27 -19.12 16.92 23.06
N GLY A 28 -17.94 17.30 23.57
CA GLY A 28 -16.74 17.58 22.75
C GLY A 28 -15.79 16.41 22.57
N THR A 29 -16.05 15.26 23.21
CA THR A 29 -15.15 14.10 23.18
C THR A 29 -15.37 13.29 21.90
N VAL A 30 -14.31 13.13 21.10
CA VAL A 30 -14.35 12.35 19.86
C VAL A 30 -14.71 10.89 20.16
N GLY A 31 -15.65 10.33 19.40
CA GLY A 31 -16.09 8.95 19.55
C GLY A 31 -17.06 8.70 20.72
N TYR A 32 -17.44 9.74 21.49
CA TYR A 32 -18.43 9.61 22.57
C TYR A 32 -19.80 9.18 22.04
N LYS A 33 -20.46 8.27 22.77
CA LYS A 33 -21.82 7.80 22.48
C LYS A 33 -22.74 8.20 23.62
N SER A 34 -23.74 9.02 23.29
CA SER A 34 -24.67 9.53 24.30
C SER A 34 -25.43 8.40 24.98
N MET A 35 -25.66 8.59 26.28
CA MET A 35 -26.42 7.68 27.11
C MET A 35 -27.83 8.21 27.37
N THR A 36 -28.80 7.32 27.52
CA THR A 36 -30.18 7.65 27.89
C THR A 36 -30.66 6.71 28.97
N THR A 37 -31.13 7.28 30.07
CA THR A 37 -31.74 6.54 31.18
C THR A 37 -33.11 6.00 30.75
N GLN A 38 -33.35 4.72 30.97
CA GLN A 38 -34.61 4.05 30.67
C GLN A 38 -35.37 3.80 31.96
N PHE A 39 -36.67 4.07 31.95
CA PHE A 39 -37.52 3.93 33.13
C PHE A 39 -38.46 2.73 32.98
N SER A 40 -38.81 2.12 34.11
CA SER A 40 -39.83 1.09 34.21
C SER A 40 -40.80 1.43 35.33
N ALA A 41 -42.09 1.19 35.10
CA ALA A 41 -43.10 1.35 36.12
C ALA A 41 -43.12 0.12 37.04
N MET A 42 -43.17 0.36 38.35
CA MET A 42 -43.28 -0.70 39.35
C MET A 42 -44.75 -0.90 39.72
N TYR A 43 -45.22 -2.14 39.72
CA TYR A 43 -46.58 -2.51 40.12
C TYR A 43 -46.57 -3.69 41.09
N ALA A 44 -47.49 -3.65 42.07
CA ALA A 44 -47.81 -4.77 42.95
C ALA A 44 -49.30 -5.10 42.78
N GLY A 45 -49.61 -6.20 42.07
CA GLY A 45 -50.98 -6.49 41.63
C GLY A 45 -51.50 -5.40 40.68
N SER A 46 -52.63 -4.78 41.01
CA SER A 46 -53.21 -3.66 40.25
C SER A 46 -52.77 -2.27 40.74
N GLN A 47 -51.89 -2.18 41.74
CA GLN A 47 -51.48 -0.93 42.36
C GLN A 47 -50.12 -0.46 41.84
N ALA A 48 -50.04 0.79 41.41
CA ALA A 48 -48.79 1.43 41.02
C ALA A 48 -47.92 1.70 42.25
N MET A 49 -46.68 1.24 42.21
CA MET A 49 -45.69 1.30 43.29
C MET A 49 -44.56 2.32 43.03
N GLY A 50 -44.59 3.01 41.89
CA GLY A 50 -43.63 4.05 41.52
C GLY A 50 -42.89 3.74 40.24
N VAL A 51 -41.68 4.30 40.11
CA VAL A 51 -40.83 4.17 38.93
C VAL A 51 -39.42 3.77 39.36
N SER A 52 -38.80 2.88 38.59
CA SER A 52 -37.39 2.54 38.75
C SER A 52 -36.63 2.79 37.46
N VAL A 53 -35.33 2.98 37.56
CA VAL A 53 -34.45 2.96 36.38
C VAL A 53 -34.24 1.51 35.95
N ALA A 54 -34.65 1.21 34.72
CA ALA A 54 -34.50 -0.10 34.10
C ALA A 54 -33.07 -0.34 33.60
N GLY A 55 -32.36 0.74 33.27
CA GLY A 55 -30.98 0.71 32.83
C GLY A 55 -30.59 1.97 32.06
N THR A 56 -29.40 1.91 31.46
CA THR A 56 -28.87 2.98 30.62
C THR A 56 -28.57 2.41 29.25
N ALA A 57 -29.15 3.01 28.20
CA ALA A 57 -28.85 2.66 26.82
C ALA A 57 -27.86 3.66 26.22
N GLN A 58 -26.91 3.18 25.42
CA GLN A 58 -25.98 4.03 24.66
C GLN A 58 -26.37 4.06 23.18
N SER A 59 -26.24 5.23 22.55
CA SER A 59 -26.54 5.44 21.13
C SER A 59 -25.40 4.97 20.21
N ILE A 60 -24.98 3.71 20.35
CA ILE A 60 -23.81 3.16 19.65
C ILE A 60 -24.04 3.12 18.14
N SER A 61 -25.22 2.74 17.67
CA SER A 61 -25.55 2.62 16.24
C SER A 61 -25.76 3.96 15.52
N ARG A 62 -25.79 5.09 16.25
CA ARG A 62 -25.94 6.41 15.63
C ARG A 62 -24.58 6.99 15.26
N GLY A 63 -24.39 7.29 13.98
CA GLY A 63 -23.26 8.09 13.47
C GLY A 63 -23.34 9.54 13.95
N GLY A 64 -22.19 10.13 14.24
CA GLY A 64 -22.03 11.57 14.49
C GLY A 64 -21.60 12.30 13.23
N SER A 65 -21.46 13.63 13.31
CA SER A 65 -20.85 14.40 12.23
C SER A 65 -19.36 14.08 12.12
N LEU A 66 -18.86 13.90 10.89
CA LEU A 66 -17.44 13.76 10.62
C LEU A 66 -16.84 15.14 10.35
N VAL A 67 -15.76 15.47 11.06
CA VAL A 67 -15.02 16.72 10.89
C VAL A 67 -13.62 16.37 10.42
N SER A 68 -13.19 16.99 9.32
CA SER A 68 -11.83 16.79 8.82
C SER A 68 -10.81 17.45 9.74
N THR A 69 -9.76 16.71 10.11
CA THR A 69 -8.67 17.19 10.97
C THR A 69 -7.47 17.74 10.18
N GLY A 70 -7.55 17.68 8.84
CA GLY A 70 -6.55 18.24 7.93
C GLY A 70 -5.25 17.42 7.85
N ASN A 71 -4.26 17.96 7.12
CA ASN A 71 -3.03 17.24 6.77
C ASN A 71 -2.06 17.01 7.94
N ALA A 72 -2.27 17.66 9.09
CA ALA A 72 -1.42 17.49 10.26
C ALA A 72 -1.74 16.22 11.05
N ARG A 73 -2.89 15.59 10.78
CA ARG A 73 -3.41 14.42 11.51
C ARG A 73 -3.79 13.30 10.54
N VAL A 74 -2.83 12.89 9.71
CA VAL A 74 -3.05 11.90 8.63
C VAL A 74 -3.51 10.53 9.15
N LEU A 75 -3.25 10.22 10.42
CA LEU A 75 -3.64 8.96 11.07
C LEU A 75 -4.97 9.05 11.83
N ASP A 76 -5.65 10.21 11.81
CA ASP A 76 -6.99 10.30 12.35
C ASP A 76 -7.96 9.58 11.42
N LEU A 77 -8.62 8.56 11.97
CA LEU A 77 -9.55 7.70 11.27
C LEU A 77 -10.94 7.83 11.88
N ALA A 78 -11.96 7.73 11.04
CA ALA A 78 -13.34 7.64 11.50
C ALA A 78 -14.06 6.53 10.75
N ILE A 79 -14.84 5.75 11.49
CA ILE A 79 -15.72 4.73 10.92
C ILE A 79 -17.05 5.41 10.61
N ASN A 80 -17.41 5.43 9.33
CA ASN A 80 -18.78 5.70 8.92
C ASN A 80 -19.54 4.37 9.02
N ASP A 81 -20.69 4.37 9.68
CA ASP A 81 -21.53 3.18 10.00
C ASP A 81 -21.05 2.31 11.20
N ASP A 82 -21.45 1.05 11.17
CA ASP A 82 -21.21 0.07 12.23
C ASP A 82 -19.80 -0.50 12.17
N GLY A 83 -19.24 -0.81 13.36
CA GLY A 83 -17.87 -1.31 13.49
C GLY A 83 -17.07 -0.56 14.54
N PHE A 84 -15.95 -1.14 14.96
CA PHE A 84 -15.05 -0.58 15.97
C PHE A 84 -13.60 -0.79 15.55
N PHE A 85 -12.73 0.12 15.95
CA PHE A 85 -11.31 -0.14 15.94
C PHE A 85 -10.97 -1.10 17.07
N VAL A 86 -10.08 -2.04 16.79
CA VAL A 86 -9.58 -3.00 17.76
C VAL A 86 -8.21 -2.49 18.24
N THR A 87 -8.05 -2.34 19.54
CA THR A 87 -6.78 -1.90 20.15
C THR A 87 -6.32 -2.89 21.20
N CYS A 88 -5.02 -3.11 21.33
CA CYS A 88 -4.42 -3.97 22.33
C CYS A 88 -3.55 -3.14 23.27
N ASP A 89 -3.72 -3.28 24.59
CA ASP A 89 -2.80 -2.66 25.53
C ASP A 89 -1.47 -3.44 25.64
N SER A 90 -0.50 -2.88 26.37
CA SER A 90 0.79 -3.52 26.60
C SER A 90 0.72 -4.81 27.42
N ALA A 91 -0.41 -5.09 28.08
CA ALA A 91 -0.67 -6.31 28.81
C ALA A 91 -1.38 -7.38 27.96
N GLY A 92 -1.70 -7.09 26.69
CA GLY A 92 -2.38 -8.01 25.78
C GLY A 92 -3.91 -7.94 25.82
N ASN A 93 -4.50 -6.97 26.52
CA ASN A 93 -5.95 -6.85 26.61
C ASN A 93 -6.51 -6.15 25.36
N ILE A 94 -7.44 -6.84 24.69
CA ILE A 94 -8.15 -6.30 23.53
C ILE A 94 -9.30 -5.41 23.99
N SER A 95 -9.37 -4.21 23.43
CA SER A 95 -10.42 -3.22 23.61
C SER A 95 -10.97 -2.77 22.27
N TYR A 96 -12.22 -2.30 22.27
CA TYR A 96 -12.92 -1.80 21.09
C TYR A 96 -13.22 -0.31 21.27
N THR A 97 -12.85 0.51 20.29
CA THR A 97 -13.05 1.96 20.35
C THR A 97 -13.60 2.53 19.06
N ARG A 98 -14.39 3.60 19.19
CA ARG A 98 -14.84 4.45 18.08
C ARG A 98 -13.97 5.70 17.92
N ALA A 99 -13.14 6.02 18.91
CA ALA A 99 -12.20 7.11 18.84
C ALA A 99 -11.01 6.69 17.97
N GLY A 100 -10.89 7.29 16.79
CA GLY A 100 -9.80 6.98 15.85
C GLY A 100 -8.70 8.04 15.84
N SER A 101 -8.42 8.66 16.99
CA SER A 101 -7.26 9.54 17.15
C SER A 101 -6.01 8.69 17.41
N PHE A 102 -5.23 8.48 16.36
CA PHE A 102 -4.03 7.65 16.39
C PHE A 102 -2.78 8.46 16.05
N GLU A 103 -1.66 8.02 16.60
CA GLU A 103 -0.33 8.57 16.35
C GLU A 103 0.66 7.42 16.12
N THR A 104 1.81 7.72 15.52
CA THR A 104 2.89 6.74 15.37
C THR A 104 3.85 6.87 16.55
N ASP A 105 4.19 5.75 17.18
CA ASP A 105 5.22 5.71 18.21
C ASP A 105 6.65 5.75 17.62
N LYS A 106 7.67 5.76 18.49
CA LYS A 106 9.09 5.78 18.06
C LYS A 106 9.50 4.55 17.24
N ASN A 107 8.76 3.47 17.36
CA ASN A 107 9.04 2.19 16.73
C ASN A 107 8.18 1.99 15.46
N GLY A 108 7.37 2.97 15.07
CA GLY A 108 6.52 2.90 13.89
C GLY A 108 5.14 2.29 14.15
N TYR A 109 4.81 1.88 15.38
CA TYR A 109 3.49 1.33 15.69
C TYR A 109 2.43 2.42 15.74
N ILE A 110 1.22 2.09 15.28
CA ILE A 110 0.07 2.99 15.39
C ILE A 110 -0.57 2.81 16.77
N VAL A 111 -0.54 3.86 17.57
CA VAL A 111 -1.02 3.87 18.96
C VAL A 111 -2.09 4.93 19.17
N ASN A 112 -3.00 4.71 20.10
CA ASN A 112 -3.94 5.74 20.55
C ASN A 112 -3.33 6.61 21.68
N ALA A 113 -4.06 7.63 22.12
CA ALA A 113 -3.63 8.53 23.20
C ALA A 113 -3.35 7.84 24.56
N SER A 114 -3.87 6.62 24.77
CA SER A 114 -3.61 5.80 25.97
C SER A 114 -2.40 4.87 25.80
N GLY A 115 -1.75 4.87 24.64
CA GLY A 115 -0.62 3.99 24.31
C GLY A 115 -1.02 2.58 23.89
N ALA A 116 -2.31 2.32 23.63
CA ALA A 116 -2.74 1.02 23.12
C ALA A 116 -2.53 0.93 21.60
N TYR A 117 -2.07 -0.23 21.14
CA TYR A 117 -1.70 -0.52 19.75
C TYR A 117 -2.93 -0.83 18.90
N LEU A 118 -3.07 -0.13 17.78
CA LEU A 118 -4.10 -0.44 16.77
C LEU A 118 -3.80 -1.80 16.13
N GLN A 119 -4.81 -2.65 16.12
CA GLN A 119 -4.74 -4.00 15.58
C GLN A 119 -5.19 -4.05 14.11
N GLY A 120 -4.53 -4.89 13.32
CA GLY A 120 -4.90 -5.14 11.93
C GLY A 120 -4.19 -6.35 11.34
N TYR A 121 -4.42 -6.57 10.04
CA TYR A 121 -3.70 -7.61 9.32
C TYR A 121 -2.33 -7.09 8.88
N PRO A 122 -1.24 -7.82 9.17
CA PRO A 122 0.08 -7.42 8.70
C PRO A 122 0.24 -7.69 7.20
N VAL A 123 1.24 -7.04 6.61
CA VAL A 123 1.74 -7.33 5.27
C VAL A 123 3.08 -8.05 5.37
N ASP A 124 3.32 -9.01 4.48
CA ASP A 124 4.65 -9.61 4.34
C ASP A 124 5.61 -8.69 3.56
N ASP A 125 6.87 -9.11 3.41
CA ASP A 125 7.90 -8.34 2.71
C ASP A 125 7.62 -8.19 1.19
N THR A 126 6.64 -8.92 0.66
CA THR A 126 6.17 -8.79 -0.73
C THR A 126 4.99 -7.81 -0.86
N GLY A 127 4.50 -7.27 0.26
CA GLY A 127 3.32 -6.41 0.32
C GLY A 127 2.00 -7.18 0.30
N THR A 128 2.02 -8.51 0.46
CA THR A 128 0.82 -9.33 0.48
C THR A 128 0.20 -9.33 1.88
N LEU A 129 -1.09 -8.98 1.96
CA LEU A 129 -1.88 -8.99 3.19
C LEU A 129 -2.01 -10.41 3.75
N GLN A 130 -1.67 -10.57 5.03
CA GLN A 130 -1.78 -11.84 5.76
C GLN A 130 -3.12 -11.89 6.50
N THR A 131 -4.18 -12.28 5.79
CA THR A 131 -5.51 -12.46 6.39
C THR A 131 -5.55 -13.74 7.22
N GLY A 132 -5.66 -13.63 8.55
CA GLY A 132 -5.77 -14.79 9.44
C GLY A 132 -5.15 -14.60 10.82
N THR A 133 -4.16 -13.70 10.92
CA THR A 133 -3.56 -13.29 12.19
C THR A 133 -3.68 -11.79 12.30
N VAL A 134 -4.27 -11.32 13.40
CA VAL A 134 -4.35 -9.90 13.72
C VAL A 134 -3.18 -9.56 14.65
N THR A 135 -2.43 -8.52 14.32
CA THR A 135 -1.27 -8.05 15.09
C THR A 135 -1.27 -6.53 15.20
N ASP A 136 -0.36 -5.99 16.01
CA ASP A 136 -0.09 -4.56 16.08
C ASP A 136 0.29 -4.02 14.68
N ILE A 137 -0.37 -2.97 14.25
CA ILE A 137 -0.05 -2.32 12.96
C ILE A 137 1.23 -1.51 13.15
N GLN A 138 2.23 -1.81 12.32
CA GLN A 138 3.51 -1.12 12.29
C GLN A 138 3.77 -0.53 10.91
N ILE A 139 4.04 0.77 10.87
CA ILE A 139 4.58 1.48 9.72
C ILE A 139 6.10 1.28 9.75
N LYS A 140 6.60 0.34 8.95
CA LYS A 140 8.04 0.15 8.76
C LYS A 140 8.56 1.24 7.83
N THR A 141 9.36 2.16 8.35
CA THR A 141 10.08 3.18 7.57
C THR A 141 11.46 2.70 7.08
N GLY A 142 11.67 1.38 7.05
CA GLY A 142 12.90 0.79 6.53
C GLY A 142 13.09 1.01 5.03
N ASN A 143 14.34 0.96 4.58
CA ASN A 143 14.65 0.97 3.16
C ASN A 143 13.96 -0.21 2.46
N ILE A 144 13.16 0.08 1.45
CA ILE A 144 12.63 -0.96 0.56
C ILE A 144 13.85 -1.51 -0.20
N PRO A 145 14.12 -2.83 -0.15
CA PRO A 145 15.25 -3.41 -0.84
C PRO A 145 15.11 -3.21 -2.34
N ALA A 146 16.22 -2.92 -3.01
CA ALA A 146 16.23 -2.81 -4.46
C ALA A 146 15.80 -4.13 -5.10
N GLN A 147 14.98 -4.05 -6.14
CA GLN A 147 14.61 -5.21 -6.95
C GLN A 147 15.29 -5.14 -8.31
N ALA A 148 16.10 -6.15 -8.61
CA ALA A 148 16.76 -6.26 -9.89
C ALA A 148 15.74 -6.35 -11.04
N SER A 149 16.02 -5.67 -12.14
CA SER A 149 15.18 -5.72 -13.34
C SER A 149 15.14 -7.13 -13.93
N SER A 150 13.95 -7.73 -14.05
CA SER A 150 13.78 -9.11 -14.53
C SER A 150 13.53 -9.23 -16.03
N SER A 151 12.99 -8.19 -16.66
CA SER A 151 12.72 -8.16 -18.10
C SER A 151 12.69 -6.73 -18.63
N LEU A 152 13.05 -6.58 -19.91
CA LEU A 152 12.95 -5.34 -20.67
C LEU A 152 12.05 -5.59 -21.87
N THR A 153 11.02 -4.76 -22.05
CA THR A 153 10.21 -4.75 -23.27
C THR A 153 10.55 -3.51 -24.07
N PHE A 154 10.92 -3.70 -25.34
CA PHE A 154 11.33 -2.62 -26.23
C PHE A 154 10.46 -2.61 -27.50
N THR A 155 10.07 -1.42 -27.95
CA THR A 155 9.32 -1.19 -29.19
C THR A 155 10.00 -0.10 -29.99
N ALA A 156 10.30 -0.37 -31.25
CA ALA A 156 10.87 0.60 -32.18
C ALA A 156 10.30 0.38 -33.59
N ASN A 157 10.40 1.44 -34.40
CA ASN A 157 10.15 1.41 -35.83
C ASN A 157 11.50 1.56 -36.54
N PHE A 158 11.70 0.83 -37.63
CA PHE A 158 12.92 0.89 -38.44
C PHE A 158 12.60 1.41 -39.84
N ASP A 159 13.48 2.22 -40.41
CA ASP A 159 13.30 2.72 -41.77
C ASP A 159 13.67 1.64 -42.79
N ALA A 160 12.71 1.30 -43.66
CA ALA A 160 12.94 0.31 -44.70
C ALA A 160 13.91 0.82 -45.78
N SER A 161 14.11 2.13 -45.91
CA SER A 161 14.98 2.76 -46.89
C SER A 161 16.46 2.80 -46.49
N ASP A 162 16.81 2.45 -45.25
CA ASP A 162 18.19 2.43 -44.78
C ASP A 162 19.07 1.52 -45.65
N ALA A 163 20.34 1.90 -45.82
CA ALA A 163 21.31 1.07 -46.51
C ALA A 163 21.64 -0.18 -45.68
N ALA A 164 21.68 -1.34 -46.33
CA ALA A 164 22.13 -2.56 -45.68
C ALA A 164 23.65 -2.53 -45.45
N ILE A 165 24.09 -2.94 -44.26
CA ILE A 165 25.50 -3.07 -43.89
C ILE A 165 25.91 -4.53 -44.00
N ASP A 166 26.91 -4.82 -44.83
CA ASP A 166 27.48 -6.16 -44.98
C ASP A 166 28.41 -6.48 -43.81
N ARG A 167 27.98 -7.42 -42.95
CA ARG A 167 28.72 -7.83 -41.75
C ARG A 167 30.01 -8.59 -42.01
N THR A 168 30.24 -9.04 -43.24
CA THR A 168 31.52 -9.65 -43.61
C THR A 168 32.62 -8.60 -43.83
N THR A 169 32.24 -7.38 -44.21
CA THR A 169 33.18 -6.27 -44.46
C THR A 169 33.22 -5.26 -43.31
N VAL A 170 32.08 -5.04 -42.65
CA VAL A 170 31.95 -4.14 -41.49
C VAL A 170 31.41 -4.94 -40.30
N PRO A 171 32.28 -5.53 -39.47
CA PRO A 171 31.84 -6.20 -38.24
C PRO A 171 31.22 -5.18 -37.27
N PHE A 172 30.33 -5.66 -36.41
CA PHE A 172 29.71 -4.81 -35.38
C PHE A 172 30.77 -4.25 -34.42
N ASP A 173 30.74 -2.94 -34.21
CA ASP A 173 31.56 -2.23 -33.23
C ASP A 173 30.73 -1.10 -32.61
N ALA A 174 30.42 -1.23 -31.32
CA ALA A 174 29.59 -0.28 -30.57
C ALA A 174 30.18 1.15 -30.50
N THR A 175 31.48 1.31 -30.77
CA THR A 175 32.17 2.61 -30.79
C THR A 175 32.23 3.23 -32.19
N ASN A 176 31.89 2.47 -33.23
CA ASN A 176 31.89 2.92 -34.62
C ASN A 176 30.45 3.08 -35.13
N SER A 177 30.01 4.33 -35.27
CA SER A 177 28.67 4.68 -35.76
C SER A 177 28.37 4.22 -37.19
N SER A 178 29.37 3.88 -38.00
CA SER A 178 29.17 3.31 -39.33
C SER A 178 28.86 1.80 -39.33
N SER A 179 28.98 1.13 -38.18
CA SER A 179 28.75 -0.32 -38.06
C SER A 179 27.31 -0.71 -37.71
N TYR A 180 26.46 0.29 -37.43
CA TYR A 180 25.05 0.11 -37.09
C TYR A 180 24.19 1.23 -37.66
N THR A 181 22.87 1.00 -37.69
CA THR A 181 21.89 1.95 -38.26
C THR A 181 21.21 2.75 -37.16
N ASP A 182 20.77 2.07 -36.08
CA ASP A 182 20.12 2.71 -34.94
C ASP A 182 20.68 2.19 -33.61
N SER A 183 20.59 3.00 -32.56
CA SER A 183 20.96 2.59 -31.21
C SER A 183 20.03 3.20 -30.16
N TYR A 184 19.65 2.41 -29.15
CA TYR A 184 18.79 2.85 -28.05
C TYR A 184 19.33 2.39 -26.71
N THR A 185 19.41 3.31 -25.74
CA THR A 185 19.84 3.02 -24.38
C THR A 185 18.64 2.90 -23.45
N THR A 186 18.65 1.90 -22.58
CA THR A 186 17.68 1.77 -21.49
C THR A 186 18.39 1.47 -20.18
N THR A 187 17.97 2.13 -19.10
CA THR A 187 18.49 1.89 -17.76
C THR A 187 17.79 0.69 -17.13
N VAL A 188 18.57 -0.21 -16.53
CA VAL A 188 18.11 -1.34 -15.72
C VAL A 188 18.79 -1.29 -14.35
N TYR A 189 18.21 -1.96 -13.36
CA TYR A 189 18.70 -1.96 -11.99
C TYR A 189 19.20 -3.34 -11.56
N ASP A 190 20.30 -3.38 -10.79
CA ASP A 190 20.77 -4.60 -10.12
C ASP A 190 20.08 -4.85 -8.76
N SER A 191 20.47 -5.92 -8.07
CA SER A 191 19.92 -6.28 -6.75
C SER A 191 20.37 -5.37 -5.61
N LEU A 192 21.37 -4.51 -5.83
CA LEU A 192 21.85 -3.51 -4.89
C LEU A 192 21.24 -2.13 -5.16
N GLY A 193 20.53 -1.96 -6.27
CA GLY A 193 19.90 -0.72 -6.71
C GLY A 193 20.79 0.16 -7.59
N ASN A 194 21.94 -0.35 -8.05
CA ASN A 194 22.80 0.38 -8.98
C ASN A 194 22.15 0.40 -10.37
N GLU A 195 22.31 1.54 -11.04
CA GLU A 195 21.90 1.71 -12.43
C GLU A 195 22.92 1.11 -13.38
N HIS A 196 22.42 0.38 -14.37
CA HIS A 196 23.18 -0.16 -15.47
C HIS A 196 22.55 0.25 -16.79
N SER A 197 23.40 0.55 -17.76
CA SER A 197 22.98 0.95 -19.10
C SER A 197 23.00 -0.24 -20.05
N VAL A 198 21.83 -0.55 -20.64
CA VAL A 198 21.70 -1.53 -21.72
C VAL A 198 21.53 -0.78 -23.02
N CYS A 199 22.53 -0.81 -23.89
CA CYS A 199 22.43 -0.25 -25.23
C CYS A 199 22.12 -1.36 -26.24
N GLN A 200 21.07 -1.14 -27.02
CA GLN A 200 20.62 -2.01 -28.11
C GLN A 200 21.04 -1.36 -29.43
N TYR A 201 21.86 -2.05 -30.21
CA TYR A 201 22.32 -1.59 -31.52
C TYR A 201 21.61 -2.41 -32.59
N PHE A 202 20.91 -1.73 -33.48
CA PHE A 202 20.18 -2.33 -34.59
C PHE A 202 20.91 -2.06 -35.89
N THR A 203 20.98 -3.07 -36.75
CA THR A 203 21.65 -2.95 -38.04
C THR A 203 20.87 -3.66 -39.12
N LYS A 204 20.55 -2.93 -40.18
CA LYS A 204 19.97 -3.54 -41.37
C LYS A 204 21.04 -4.36 -42.10
N THR A 205 20.79 -5.65 -42.30
CA THR A 205 21.73 -6.56 -42.97
C THR A 205 21.26 -6.93 -44.37
N SER A 206 19.95 -6.95 -44.59
CA SER A 206 19.32 -7.09 -45.90
C SER A 206 17.88 -6.58 -45.84
N ASP A 207 17.16 -6.63 -46.96
CA ASP A 207 15.74 -6.26 -46.98
C ASP A 207 14.93 -7.04 -45.94
N ASN A 208 14.09 -6.31 -45.21
CA ASN A 208 13.25 -6.80 -44.12
C ASN A 208 13.99 -7.56 -43.01
N THR A 209 15.32 -7.40 -42.91
CA THR A 209 16.15 -8.16 -41.98
C THR A 209 17.09 -7.24 -41.22
N TRP A 210 16.93 -7.27 -39.90
CA TRP A 210 17.69 -6.47 -38.96
C TRP A 210 18.39 -7.38 -37.97
N GLU A 211 19.55 -6.98 -37.51
CA GLU A 211 20.30 -7.67 -36.48
C GLU A 211 20.39 -6.75 -35.26
N VAL A 212 20.16 -7.28 -34.06
CA VAL A 212 20.36 -6.55 -32.80
C VAL A 212 21.50 -7.15 -31.97
N GLN A 213 22.40 -6.27 -31.52
CA GLN A 213 23.44 -6.53 -30.53
C GLN A 213 23.23 -5.69 -29.28
N TYR A 214 23.84 -6.12 -28.19
CA TYR A 214 23.69 -5.49 -26.88
C TYR A 214 25.05 -5.15 -26.30
N THR A 215 25.17 -3.98 -25.71
CA THR A 215 26.23 -3.68 -24.74
C THR A 215 25.60 -3.41 -23.38
N PHE A 216 26.37 -3.69 -22.34
CA PHE A 216 26.01 -3.44 -20.95
C PHE A 216 27.13 -2.57 -20.35
N ASP A 217 26.80 -1.38 -19.87
CA ASP A 217 27.77 -0.40 -19.38
C ASP A 217 28.89 -0.09 -20.37
N GLY A 218 28.51 0.03 -21.64
CA GLY A 218 29.43 0.25 -22.76
C GLY A 218 30.28 -0.98 -23.15
N GLN A 219 30.16 -2.10 -22.41
CA GLN A 219 30.90 -3.32 -22.70
C GLN A 219 30.05 -4.30 -23.51
N GLN A 220 30.58 -4.74 -24.65
CA GLN A 220 29.94 -5.77 -25.46
C GLN A 220 29.89 -7.10 -24.71
N GLN A 221 28.71 -7.73 -24.67
CA GLN A 221 28.51 -8.95 -23.90
C GLN A 221 29.07 -10.17 -24.64
N THR A 222 30.03 -10.87 -24.02
CA THR A 222 30.60 -12.11 -24.57
C THR A 222 29.60 -13.26 -24.42
N GLY A 223 29.42 -14.06 -25.47
CA GLY A 223 28.53 -15.22 -25.45
C GLY A 223 27.05 -14.91 -25.67
N VAL A 224 26.70 -13.65 -25.96
CA VAL A 224 25.35 -13.26 -26.42
C VAL A 224 25.40 -13.09 -27.94
N PRO A 225 25.02 -14.11 -28.73
CA PRO A 225 25.03 -13.98 -30.17
C PRO A 225 23.94 -13.00 -30.58
N ALA A 226 24.19 -12.28 -31.65
CA ALA A 226 23.26 -11.31 -32.17
C ALA A 226 21.90 -11.94 -32.52
N THR A 227 20.86 -11.11 -32.52
CA THR A 227 19.50 -11.57 -32.83
C THR A 227 19.05 -11.02 -34.15
N THR A 228 18.76 -11.93 -35.08
CA THR A 228 18.07 -11.56 -36.31
C THR A 228 16.58 -11.32 -36.05
N LEU A 229 16.12 -10.16 -36.46
CA LEU A 229 14.74 -9.72 -36.55
C LEU A 229 14.35 -9.75 -38.02
N THR A 230 13.31 -10.50 -38.36
CA THR A 230 12.79 -10.56 -39.73
C THR A 230 11.39 -9.96 -39.76
N PHE A 231 11.13 -9.10 -40.74
CA PHE A 231 9.83 -8.46 -40.93
C PHE A 231 9.10 -9.09 -42.12
N ASP A 232 7.78 -9.14 -42.01
CA ASP A 232 6.92 -9.57 -43.10
C ASP A 232 6.89 -8.52 -44.21
N PRO A 233 7.28 -8.84 -45.45
CA PRO A 233 7.37 -7.85 -46.53
C PRO A 233 6.01 -7.25 -46.93
N ASN A 234 4.89 -7.93 -46.65
CA ASN A 234 3.56 -7.46 -47.02
C ASN A 234 2.87 -6.69 -45.89
N THR A 235 3.21 -6.99 -44.63
CA THR A 235 2.51 -6.43 -43.46
C THR A 235 3.38 -5.58 -42.54
N GLY A 236 4.70 -5.57 -42.72
CA GLY A 236 5.66 -4.88 -41.86
C GLY A 236 5.75 -5.45 -40.44
N LYS A 237 5.10 -6.59 -40.16
CA LYS A 237 5.07 -7.19 -38.81
C LYS A 237 6.29 -8.06 -38.55
N LEU A 238 6.81 -8.01 -37.32
CA LEU A 238 7.91 -8.86 -36.87
C LEU A 238 7.52 -10.35 -36.93
N ARG A 239 8.45 -11.18 -37.41
CA ARG A 239 8.36 -12.65 -37.50
C ARG A 239 9.53 -13.29 -36.73
N PRO A 240 9.28 -14.31 -35.89
CA PRO A 240 7.98 -14.73 -35.39
C PRO A 240 7.34 -13.63 -34.50
N ARG A 241 6.01 -13.62 -34.41
CA ARG A 241 5.25 -12.61 -33.63
C ARG A 241 5.42 -12.73 -32.11
N GLN A 242 6.22 -13.69 -31.62
CA GLN A 242 6.51 -13.84 -30.21
C GLN A 242 7.79 -13.06 -29.84
N PRO A 243 7.79 -12.35 -28.70
CA PRO A 243 8.99 -11.69 -28.21
C PRO A 243 10.06 -12.73 -27.92
N ARG A 244 11.21 -12.63 -28.61
CA ARG A 244 12.38 -13.45 -28.33
C ARG A 244 12.94 -13.05 -26.96
N ARG A 245 12.67 -13.84 -25.93
CA ARG A 245 13.32 -13.68 -24.63
C ARG A 245 14.78 -14.08 -24.75
N ARG A 246 15.69 -13.18 -24.39
CA ARG A 246 17.12 -13.51 -24.28
C ARG A 246 17.61 -13.24 -22.87
N PRO A 247 18.26 -14.24 -22.24
CA PRO A 247 18.97 -13.98 -21.00
C PRO A 247 20.18 -13.10 -21.32
N LEU A 248 20.19 -11.90 -20.77
CA LEU A 248 21.38 -11.08 -20.66
C LEU A 248 21.87 -11.28 -19.23
N SER A 249 23.03 -11.90 -19.06
CA SER A 249 23.64 -12.09 -17.74
C SER A 249 24.77 -11.08 -17.58
N PHE A 250 24.65 -10.20 -16.60
CA PHE A 250 25.78 -9.42 -16.13
C PHE A 250 26.71 -10.33 -15.32
N ARG A 251 28.00 -10.34 -15.64
CA ARG A 251 29.03 -10.83 -14.72
C ARG A 251 29.66 -9.60 -14.07
N PRO A 252 29.41 -9.34 -12.78
CA PRO A 252 30.13 -8.28 -12.10
C PRO A 252 31.62 -8.57 -12.18
N THR A 253 32.38 -7.63 -12.71
CA THR A 253 33.83 -7.63 -12.53
C THR A 253 34.10 -7.57 -11.03
N PRO A 254 34.97 -8.43 -10.48
CA PRO A 254 35.25 -8.42 -9.06
C PRO A 254 35.77 -7.03 -8.66
N PRO A 255 35.38 -6.51 -7.47
CA PRO A 255 35.95 -5.27 -6.98
C PRO A 255 37.47 -5.43 -6.92
N HIS A 256 38.17 -4.43 -7.45
CA HIS A 256 39.62 -4.36 -7.40
C HIS A 256 40.05 -4.56 -5.94
N PRO A 257 41.04 -5.43 -5.64
CA PRO A 257 41.51 -5.60 -4.27
C PRO A 257 41.97 -4.22 -3.77
N SER A 258 41.34 -3.76 -2.70
CA SER A 258 41.74 -2.56 -1.98
C SER A 258 43.19 -2.73 -1.52
N ILE A 259 44.06 -1.78 -1.88
CA ILE A 259 45.39 -1.62 -1.31
C ILE A 259 45.25 -1.04 0.09
#